data_AF-A0A7J9FHY5-F1
#
_entry.id   AF-A0A7J9FHY5-F1
#
_cell.length_a   1.000
_cell.length_b   1.000
_cell.length_c   1.000
_cell.angle_alpha   90.00
_cell.angle_beta   90.00
_cell.angle_gamma   90.00
#
_symmetry.space_group_name_H-M   'P 1'
#
loop_
_entity.id
_entity.type
_entity.pdbx_description
1 polymer ?
#
loop_
_entity_poly.entity_id
_entity_poly.type
_entity_poly.pdbx_seq_one_letter_code
_entity_poly.pdbx_strand_id
1 'polypeptide(L)' 'MFGSKLTQTDSLEVVKSILGSSSTESNSALIRRICNIFSQENHWILRYIPREYN' A
#
# COMPACT_ATOMS: atom_id res chain seq x y z
N MET A 1 -1.57 -16.41 -15.99
CA MET A 1 -2.18 -16.00 -14.69
C MET A 1 -1.47 -14.75 -14.21
N PHE A 2 -2.10 -13.58 -14.29
CA PHE A 2 -1.57 -12.39 -13.62
C PHE A 2 -1.96 -12.49 -12.15
N GLY A 3 -1.05 -12.98 -11.30
CA GLY A 3 -1.28 -13.01 -9.86
C GLY A 3 -1.33 -11.58 -9.33
N SER A 4 -2.46 -11.16 -8.78
CA SER A 4 -2.56 -9.88 -8.07
C SER A 4 -1.77 -9.97 -6.76
N LYS A 5 -0.89 -8.99 -6.49
CA LYS A 5 -0.10 -8.96 -5.26
C LYS A 5 -0.94 -8.45 -4.10
N LEU A 6 -1.27 -9.33 -3.16
CA LEU A 6 -1.98 -8.99 -1.93
C LEU A 6 -0.96 -8.57 -0.86
N THR A 7 -1.11 -7.34 -0.37
CA THR A 7 -0.37 -6.80 0.79
C THR A 7 -1.36 -6.57 1.93
N GLN A 8 -1.03 -7.08 3.11
CA GLN A 8 -1.85 -6.94 4.31
C GLN A 8 -1.06 -6.22 5.40
N THR A 9 -1.75 -5.44 6.22
CA THR A 9 -1.13 -4.75 7.35
C THR A 9 -2.16 -4.51 8.45
N ASP A 10 -1.72 -4.53 9.69
CA ASP A 10 -2.48 -4.11 10.87
C ASP A 10 -2.35 -2.63 11.20
N SER A 11 -1.62 -1.85 10.39
CA SER A 11 -1.54 -0.41 10.54
C SER A 11 -2.56 0.30 9.66
N LEU A 12 -3.65 0.76 10.27
CA LEU A 12 -4.66 1.58 9.60
C LEU A 12 -4.07 2.89 9.07
N GLU A 13 -3.10 3.47 9.78
CA GLU A 13 -2.40 4.69 9.36
C GLU A 13 -1.68 4.47 8.04
N VAL A 14 -0.94 3.38 7.91
CA VAL A 14 -0.21 3.03 6.68
C VAL A 14 -1.18 2.84 5.50
N VAL A 15 -2.30 2.14 5.71
CA VAL A 15 -3.33 1.97 4.67
C VAL A 15 -3.87 3.31 4.21
N LYS A 16 -4.22 4.21 5.16
CA LYS A 16 -4.71 5.55 4.84
C LYS A 16 -3.66 6.39 4.13
N SER A 17 -2.40 6.35 4.56
CA SER A 17 -1.31 7.09 3.93
C SER A 17 -1.07 6.62 2.50
N ILE A 18 -1.10 5.31 2.23
CA ILE A 18 -0.86 4.79 0.88
C ILE A 18 -2.06 5.03 -0.04
N LEU A 19 -3.30 4.78 0.42
CA LEU A 19 -4.50 4.99 -0.39
C LEU A 19 -4.83 6.48 -0.60
N GLY A 20 -4.51 7.32 0.37
CA GLY A 20 -4.74 8.77 0.31
C GLY A 20 -3.63 9.57 -0.35
N SER A 21 -2.48 8.95 -0.66
CA SER A 21 -1.36 9.62 -1.34
C SER A 21 -1.32 9.22 -2.81
N SER A 22 -1.28 10.22 -3.71
CA SER A 22 -0.75 9.99 -5.05
C SER A 22 0.77 9.77 -4.98
N SER A 23 1.36 9.10 -5.98
CA SER A 23 2.78 8.72 -6.00
C SER A 23 3.75 9.91 -5.83
N THR A 24 3.29 11.14 -6.07
CA THR A 24 4.09 12.36 -6.04
C THR A 24 3.80 13.30 -4.87
N GLU A 25 2.72 13.13 -4.11
CA GLU A 25 2.23 14.17 -3.18
C GLU A 25 2.45 13.87 -1.69
N SER A 26 2.95 12.68 -1.32
CA SER A 26 3.22 12.40 0.10
C SER A 26 4.48 13.10 0.62
N ASN A 27 4.37 13.74 1.79
CA ASN A 27 5.52 14.31 2.51
C ASN A 27 6.51 13.22 2.99
N SER A 28 6.07 11.96 3.06
CA SER A 28 6.94 10.84 3.44
C SER A 28 7.65 10.25 2.23
N ALA A 29 8.99 10.28 2.24
CA ALA A 29 9.82 9.61 1.23
C ALA A 29 9.53 8.11 1.14
N LEU A 30 9.21 7.47 2.26
CA LEU A 30 8.88 6.05 2.33
C LEU A 30 7.53 5.76 1.66
N ILE A 31 6.50 6.56 1.92
CA ILE A 31 5.19 6.41 1.27
C ILE A 31 5.30 6.63 -0.24
N ARG A 32 6.03 7.67 -0.69
CA ARG A 32 6.29 7.87 -2.13
C ARG A 32 6.96 6.66 -2.78
N ARG A 33 7.97 6.09 -2.13
CA ARG A 33 8.65 4.89 -2.63
C ARG A 33 7.71 3.70 -2.74
N ILE A 34 6.85 3.48 -1.73
CA ILE A 34 5.85 2.41 -1.74
C ILE A 34 4.84 2.62 -2.88
N CYS A 35 4.30 3.83 -3.03
CA CYS A 35 3.37 4.14 -4.12
C CYS A 35 4.02 3.95 -5.51
N ASN A 36 5.29 4.31 -5.68
CA ASN A 36 6.03 4.06 -6.91
C ASN A 36 6.17 2.55 -7.21
N ILE A 37 6.49 1.74 -6.20
CA ILE A 37 6.56 0.28 -6.36
C ILE A 37 5.20 -0.26 -6.79
N PHE A 38 4.12 0.13 -6.09
CA PHE A 38 2.77 -0.30 -6.44
C PHE A 38 2.30 0.19 -7.81
N SER A 39 2.75 1.36 -8.28
CA SER A 39 2.43 1.86 -9.62
C SER A 39 3.02 1.01 -10.75
N GLN A 40 4.09 0.25 -10.48
CA GLN A 40 4.72 -0.67 -11.45
C GLN A 40 4.06 -2.06 -11.46
N GLU A 41 3.20 -2.34 -10.47
CA GLU A 41 2.51 -3.62 -10.34
C GLU A 41 1.16 -3.54 -11.07
N ASN A 42 0.95 -4.43 -12.06
CA ASN A 42 -0.27 -4.42 -12.89
C ASN A 42 -1.56 -4.57 -12.07
N HIS A 43 -1.53 -5.35 -10.99
CA HIS A 43 -2.64 -5.55 -10.07
C HIS A 43 -2.12 -5.76 -8.65
N TRP A 44 -2.50 -4.87 -7.74
CA TRP A 44 -2.18 -5.00 -6.32
C TRP A 44 -3.41 -4.69 -5.47
N ILE A 45 -3.45 -5.28 -4.28
CA ILE A 45 -4.49 -5.06 -3.27
C ILE A 45 -3.79 -4.77 -1.95
N LEU A 46 -4.13 -3.64 -1.33
CA LEU A 46 -3.72 -3.32 0.04
C LEU A 46 -4.94 -3.45 0.96
N ARG A 47 -4.83 -4.26 2.00
CA ARG A 47 -5.92 -4.52 2.95
C ARG A 47 -5.46 -4.35 4.39
N TYR A 48 -6.29 -3.67 5.18
CA TYR A 48 -6.16 -3.70 6.64
C TYR A 48 -6.63 -5.05 7.20
N ILE A 49 -5.87 -5.63 8.12
CA ILE A 49 -6.30 -6.77 8.94
C ILE A 49 -6.05 -6.48 10.42
N PRO A 50 -6.88 -6.96 11.37
CA PRO A 50 -6.60 -6.79 12.78
C PRO A 50 -5.29 -7.48 13.17
N ARG A 51 -4.60 -6.96 14.20
CA ARG A 51 -3.27 -7.41 14.61
C ARG A 51 -3.23 -8.89 15.00
N GLU A 52 -4.33 -9.46 15.46
CA GLU A 52 -4.43 -10.87 15.81
C GLU A 52 -4.34 -11.80 14.58
N TYR A 53 -4.56 -11.26 13.38
CA TYR A 53 -4.56 -12.00 12.11
C TYR A 53 -3.38 -11.66 11.20
N ASN A 54 -2.56 -10.68 11.57
CA ASN A 54 -1.40 -10.22 10.82
C ASN A 54 -0.14 -11.01 11.18
#